data_AF-A0A6B0RHA5-F1
#
_entry.id   AF-A0A6B0RHA5-F1
#
_cell.length_a   1.000
_cell.length_b   1.000
_cell.length_c   1.000
_cell.angle_alpha   90.00
_cell.angle_beta   90.00
_cell.angle_gamma   90.00
#
_symmetry.space_group_name_H-M   'P 1'
#
loop_
_entity.id
_entity.type
_entity.pdbx_description
1 polymer ?
#
loop_
_entity_poly.entity_id
_entity_poly.type
_entity_poly.pdbx_seq_one_letter_code
_entity_poly.pdbx_strand_id
1 'polypeptide(L)' 'MGIMNSFVNDIFEHIAGEASHLACYNKRSTVTSREIQTVVRLLLPGELAKHAMSEGTKAITKYTSSK' A
#
# COMPACT_ATOMS: atom_id res chain seq x y z
N MET A 1 16.81 10.16 -14.40
CA MET A 1 15.73 9.20 -14.10
C MET A 1 16.00 8.30 -12.88
N GLY A 2 17.19 8.32 -12.24
CA GLY A 2 17.48 7.47 -11.08
C GLY A 2 16.75 7.86 -9.78
N ILE A 3 16.62 9.17 -9.52
CA ILE A 3 16.06 9.68 -8.25
C ILE A 3 14.60 9.21 -8.04
N MET A 4 13.76 9.31 -9.08
CA MET A 4 12.36 8.89 -8.97
C MET A 4 12.22 7.36 -8.82
N ASN A 5 13.10 6.58 -9.45
CA ASN A 5 13.13 5.13 -9.29
C ASN A 5 13.55 4.74 -7.87
N SER A 6 14.58 5.39 -7.32
CA SER A 6 14.99 5.20 -5.92
C SER A 6 13.88 5.59 -4.95
N PHE A 7 13.19 6.70 -5.17
CA PHE A 7 12.07 7.12 -4.33
C PHE A 7 10.94 6.08 -4.31
N VAL A 8 10.57 5.54 -5.48
CA VAL A 8 9.52 4.50 -5.55
C VAL A 8 9.95 3.23 -4.84
N ASN A 9 11.21 2.79 -5.01
CA ASN A 9 11.72 1.59 -4.36
C ASN A 9 11.75 1.73 -2.84
N ASP A 10 12.21 2.87 -2.32
CA ASP A 10 12.26 3.16 -0.89
C ASP A 10 10.86 3.09 -0.25
N ILE A 11 9.87 3.75 -0.87
CA ILE A 11 8.48 3.70 -0.40
C ILE A 11 7.88 2.29 -0.52
N PHE A 12 8.20 1.57 -1.60
CA PHE A 12 7.71 0.20 -1.80
C PHE A 12 8.22 -0.74 -0.72
N GLU A 13 9.53 -0.74 -0.45
CA GLU A 13 10.14 -1.58 0.58
C GLU A 13 9.57 -1.26 1.96
N HIS A 14 9.38 0.04 2.25
CA HIS A 14 8.78 0.47 3.51
C HIS A 14 7.33 -0.04 3.67
N ILE A 15 6.47 0.14 2.65
CA ILE A 15 5.08 -0.34 2.70
C ILE A 15 5.03 -1.87 2.81
N ALA A 16 5.86 -2.59 2.05
CA ALA A 16 5.88 -4.05 2.07
C ALA A 16 6.32 -4.60 3.43
N GLY A 17 7.35 -4.01 4.03
CA GLY A 17 7.84 -4.35 5.37
C GLY A 17 6.75 -4.17 6.42
N GLU A 18 6.17 -2.97 6.50
CA GLU A 18 5.12 -2.66 7.48
C GLU A 18 3.85 -3.51 7.26
N ALA A 19 3.50 -3.82 6.00
CA ALA A 19 2.33 -4.66 5.71
C ALA A 19 2.55 -6.12 6.12
N SER A 20 3.77 -6.62 5.96
CA SER A 20 4.18 -7.94 6.46
C SER A 20 4.11 -7.98 7.98
N HIS A 21 4.64 -6.95 8.66
CA HIS A 21 4.53 -6.82 10.11
C HIS A 21 3.07 -6.78 10.59
N LEU A 22 2.21 -6.03 9.90
CA LEU A 22 0.79 -5.93 10.23
C LEU A 22 0.05 -7.27 10.01
N ALA A 23 0.37 -8.02 8.95
CA ALA A 23 -0.18 -9.35 8.73
C ALA A 23 0.24 -10.32 9.85
N CYS A 24 1.53 -10.29 10.22
CA CYS A 24 2.08 -11.10 11.31
C CYS A 24 1.44 -10.76 12.66
N TYR A 25 1.27 -9.47 12.97
CA TYR A 25 0.59 -9.00 14.19
C TYR A 25 -0.85 -9.54 14.27
N ASN A 26 -1.55 -9.59 13.14
CA ASN A 26 -2.90 -10.14 13.04
C ASN A 26 -2.93 -11.68 12.91
N LYS A 27 -1.79 -12.36 13.07
CA LYS A 27 -1.64 -13.82 12.94
C LYS A 27 -2.11 -14.35 11.57
N ARG A 28 -1.87 -13.57 10.52
CA ARG A 28 -2.18 -13.94 9.14
C ARG A 28 -0.91 -14.25 8.38
N SER A 29 -0.94 -15.30 7.57
CA SER A 29 0.16 -15.66 6.67
C SER A 29 0.09 -14.97 5.31
N THR A 30 -1.03 -14.28 5.02
CA THR A 30 -1.28 -13.62 3.73
C THR A 30 -1.46 -12.13 3.93
N VAL A 31 -0.65 -11.34 3.23
CA VAL A 31 -0.84 -9.89 3.10
C VAL A 31 -1.96 -9.64 2.09
N THR A 32 -3.02 -8.97 2.50
CA THR A 32 -4.15 -8.61 1.63
C THR A 32 -4.12 -7.12 1.30
N SER A 33 -5.01 -6.68 0.40
CA SER A 33 -5.19 -5.25 0.11
C SER A 33 -5.53 -4.43 1.36
N ARG A 34 -6.11 -5.05 2.39
CA ARG A 34 -6.43 -4.39 3.66
C ARG A 34 -5.17 -3.97 4.42
N GLU A 35 -4.20 -4.86 4.58
CA GLU A 35 -2.94 -4.55 5.28
C GLU A 35 -2.17 -3.44 4.54
N ILE A 36 -2.12 -3.51 3.21
CA ILE A 36 -1.51 -2.46 2.37
C ILE A 36 -2.22 -1.11 2.57
N GLN A 37 -3.55 -1.08 2.52
CA GLN A 37 -4.33 0.14 2.74
C GLN A 37 -4.13 0.73 4.14
N THR A 38 -4.06 -0.11 5.17
CA THR A 38 -3.81 0.35 6.54
C THR A 38 -2.44 0.98 6.66
N VAL A 39 -1.39 0.35 6.12
CA VAL A 39 -0.03 0.88 6.15
C VAL A 39 0.09 2.19 5.38
N VAL A 40 -0.49 2.28 4.19
CA VAL A 40 -0.49 3.51 3.39
C VAL A 40 -1.13 4.67 4.17
N ARG A 41 -2.19 4.39 4.93
CA ARG A 41 -2.84 5.38 5.80
C ARG A 41 -1.99 5.78 7.01
N LEU A 42 -1.17 4.87 7.53
CA LEU A 42 -0.25 5.16 8.64
C LEU A 42 0.99 5.94 8.17
N LEU A 43 1.49 5.64 6.97
CA LEU A 43 2.72 6.21 6.43
C LEU A 43 2.52 7.61 5.85
N LEU A 44 1.42 7.83 5.13
CA LEU A 44 1.19 9.08 4.41
C LEU A 44 0.40 10.10 5.25
N PRO A 45 0.79 11.39 5.25
CA PRO A 45 0.06 12.40 5.98
C PRO A 45 -1.15 12.95 5.20
N GLY A 46 -2.22 13.29 5.94
CA GLY A 46 -3.30 14.18 5.49
C GLY A 46 -3.91 13.82 4.12
N GLU A 47 -3.88 14.78 3.19
CA GLU A 47 -4.47 14.62 1.86
C GLU A 47 -3.77 13.57 1.00
N LEU A 48 -2.48 13.30 1.20
CA LEU A 48 -1.76 12.27 0.44
C LEU A 48 -2.32 10.88 0.74
N ALA A 49 -2.61 10.58 2.00
CA ALA A 49 -3.26 9.32 2.37
C ALA A 49 -4.64 9.18 1.73
N LYS A 50 -5.44 10.26 1.70
CA LYS A 50 -6.78 10.23 1.08
C LYS A 50 -6.72 9.95 -0.42
N HIS A 51 -5.81 10.63 -1.13
CA HIS A 51 -5.62 10.41 -2.56
C HIS A 51 -5.09 9.00 -2.85
N ALA A 52 -4.06 8.55 -2.14
CA ALA A 52 -3.50 7.20 -2.31
C ALA A 52 -4.55 6.11 -2.05
N MET A 53 -5.38 6.26 -1.01
CA MET A 53 -6.49 5.34 -0.70
C MET A 53 -7.54 5.32 -1.81
N SER A 54 -7.89 6.48 -2.36
CA SER A 54 -8.85 6.61 -3.46
C SER A 54 -8.34 5.92 -4.72
N GLU A 55 -7.10 6.23 -5.14
CA GLU A 55 -6.49 5.62 -6.32
C GLU A 55 -6.27 4.12 -6.16
N GLY A 56 -5.83 3.66 -4.98
CA GLY A 56 -5.68 2.23 -4.69
C GLY A 56 -7.00 1.47 -4.79
N THR A 57 -8.08 2.03 -4.26
CA THR A 57 -9.41 1.39 -4.33
C THR A 57 -9.94 1.34 -5.76
N LYS A 58 -9.80 2.43 -6.52
CA LYS A 58 -10.16 2.48 -7.94
C LYS A 58 -9.42 1.41 -8.76
N ALA A 59 -8.11 1.27 -8.52
CA ALA A 59 -7.28 0.29 -9.21
C ALA A 59 -7.74 -1.15 -8.92
N ILE A 60 -8.06 -1.47 -7.66
CA ILE A 60 -8.60 -2.78 -7.27
C ILE A 60 -9.92 -3.05 -8.00
N THR A 61 -10.87 -2.10 -7.96
CA THR A 61 -12.16 -2.24 -8.65
C THR A 61 -11.97 -2.49 -10.14
N LYS A 62 -11.12 -1.69 -10.80
CA LYS A 62 -10.81 -1.86 -12.22
C LYS A 62 -10.23 -3.24 -12.51
N TYR A 63 -9.28 -3.71 -11.69
CA TYR A 63 -8.69 -5.04 -11.85
C TYR A 63 -9.73 -6.14 -11.70
N THR A 64 -10.60 -6.06 -10.69
CA THR A 64 -11.65 -7.06 -10.46
C THR A 64 -12.72 -7.06 -11.55
N SER A 65 -13.05 -5.92 -12.14
CA SER A 65 -14.03 -5.80 -13.23
C SER A 65 -13.47 -6.15 -14.61
N SER A 66 -12.15 -6.15 -14.78
CA SER A 66 -11.50 -6.48 -16.07
C SER A 66 -11.22 -7.98 -16.21
N LYS A 67 -11.55 -8.77 -15.19
CA LYS A 67 -11.49 -10.23 -15.19
C LYS A 67 -12.85 -10.80 -15.59
#